data_AF-A0ABD1UDB2-F1
#
_entry.id   AF-A0ABD1UDB2-F1
#
_cell.length_a   1.000
_cell.length_b   1.000
_cell.length_c   1.000
_cell.angle_alpha   90.00
_cell.angle_beta   90.00
_cell.angle_gamma   90.00
#
_symmetry.space_group_name_H-M   'P 1'
#
loop_
_entity.id
_entity.type
_entity.pdbx_description
1 polymer ?
#
loop_
_entity_poly.entity_id
_entity_poly.type
_entity_poly.pdbx_seq_one_letter_code
_entity_poly.pdbx_strand_id
1 'polypeptide(L)'
;MCFSNGSCTSEPSFLFWKCNLDEKSKMYKDESLQHLFLMNNTHYMAEKVKNSELRAELGDEWIRKQNWKFQQHAMNYERATWSSILALLMDEGIQNPGSNAILRTILKERLQIFYLAFEEVYKSQTGWVIPDSQLREDLRISTSLKVIQAYRTFVGRHINHISEKHIKYTADDLQDYLFHLFEGSQKSLHGFYKK
;
A
#
# COMPACT_ATOMS: atom_id res chain seq x y z
N MET A 1 -47.39 -4.75 -13.45
CA MET A 1 -48.10 -3.84 -14.37
C MET A 1 -47.17 -2.64 -14.58
N CYS A 2 -46.68 -2.22 -15.74
CA CYS A 2 -46.75 -2.65 -17.16
C CYS A 2 -45.55 -1.98 -17.91
N PHE A 3 -45.09 -2.32 -19.12
CA PHE A 3 -45.44 -3.35 -20.11
C PHE A 3 -44.22 -3.60 -21.05
N SER A 4 -44.24 -4.73 -21.80
CA SER A 4 -43.64 -4.91 -23.14
C SER A 4 -42.10 -4.95 -23.36
N ASN A 5 -41.65 -6.11 -23.84
CA ASN A 5 -40.69 -6.38 -24.92
C ASN A 5 -39.67 -5.28 -25.31
N GLY A 6 -38.39 -5.57 -25.05
CA GLY A 6 -37.26 -4.91 -25.71
C GLY A 6 -35.94 -5.25 -25.02
N SER A 7 -35.01 -5.87 -25.76
CA SER A 7 -33.56 -5.93 -25.50
C SER A 7 -33.10 -5.76 -24.05
N CYS A 8 -32.80 -6.88 -23.37
CA CYS A 8 -32.12 -6.83 -22.07
C CYS A 8 -30.69 -6.30 -22.26
N THR A 9 -30.50 -5.01 -22.01
CA THR A 9 -29.21 -4.32 -22.14
C THR A 9 -28.39 -4.60 -20.88
N SER A 10 -27.33 -5.40 -21.00
CA SER A 10 -26.39 -5.70 -19.91
C SER A 10 -25.31 -4.64 -19.70
N GLU A 11 -25.25 -3.61 -20.56
CA GLU A 11 -24.30 -2.49 -20.48
C GLU A 11 -24.57 -1.42 -19.38
N PRO A 12 -25.80 -0.94 -19.15
CA PRO A 12 -26.02 0.23 -18.30
C PRO A 12 -25.62 0.02 -16.85
N SER A 13 -25.88 -1.17 -16.29
CA SER A 13 -25.60 -1.50 -14.88
C SER A 13 -24.11 -1.60 -14.58
N PHE A 14 -23.31 -2.21 -15.47
CA PHE A 14 -21.87 -2.37 -15.29
C PHE A 14 -21.07 -1.08 -15.51
N LEU A 15 -21.49 -0.24 -16.47
CA LEU A 15 -20.86 1.08 -16.68
C LEU A 15 -21.21 2.02 -15.53
N PHE A 16 -22.47 2.07 -15.10
CA PHE A 16 -22.89 2.83 -13.92
C PHE A 16 -22.13 2.41 -12.66
N TRP A 17 -21.95 1.10 -12.42
CA TRP A 17 -21.17 0.60 -11.28
C TRP A 17 -19.71 1.06 -11.32
N LYS A 18 -19.07 1.04 -12.50
CA LYS A 18 -17.67 1.51 -12.66
C LYS A 18 -17.52 3.01 -12.42
N CYS A 19 -18.44 3.85 -12.91
CA CYS A 19 -18.44 5.28 -12.63
C CYS A 19 -18.68 5.55 -11.13
N ASN A 20 -19.65 4.86 -10.52
CA ASN A 20 -19.95 4.95 -9.08
C ASN A 20 -18.75 4.58 -8.19
N LEU A 21 -17.93 3.58 -8.59
CA LEU A 21 -16.69 3.24 -7.87
C LEU A 21 -15.61 4.33 -8.02
N ASP A 22 -15.44 4.90 -9.22
CA ASP A 22 -14.47 5.97 -9.47
C ASP A 22 -14.85 7.27 -8.74
N GLU A 23 -16.14 7.64 -8.74
CA GLU A 23 -16.70 8.75 -7.96
C GLU A 23 -16.56 8.53 -6.45
N LYS A 24 -16.82 7.31 -5.94
CA LYS A 24 -16.61 6.97 -4.53
C LYS A 24 -15.14 6.98 -4.13
N SER A 25 -14.24 6.52 -4.99
CA SER A 25 -12.81 6.55 -4.69
C SER A 25 -12.31 7.99 -4.49
N LYS A 26 -12.78 8.94 -5.31
CA LYS A 26 -12.48 10.38 -5.21
C LYS A 26 -12.99 11.05 -3.91
N MET A 27 -13.84 10.39 -3.13
CA MET A 27 -14.26 10.89 -1.81
C MET A 27 -13.18 10.71 -0.73
N TYR A 28 -12.22 9.79 -0.92
CA TYR A 28 -11.08 9.65 -0.02
C TYR A 28 -10.00 10.68 -0.36
N LYS A 29 -9.54 11.43 0.65
CA LYS A 29 -8.48 12.44 0.50
C LYS A 29 -7.08 11.85 0.30
N ASP A 30 -6.87 10.62 0.75
CA ASP A 30 -5.62 9.88 0.66
C ASP A 30 -5.60 9.03 -0.63
N GLU A 31 -4.69 9.34 -1.55
CA GLU A 31 -4.51 8.64 -2.85
C GLU A 31 -4.25 7.14 -2.68
N SER A 32 -3.52 6.74 -1.64
CA SER A 32 -3.28 5.32 -1.33
C SER A 32 -4.57 4.62 -0.95
N LEU A 33 -5.45 5.29 -0.19
CA LEU A 33 -6.77 4.76 0.15
C LEU A 33 -7.71 4.70 -1.06
N GLN A 34 -7.63 5.67 -1.98
CA GLN A 34 -8.36 5.59 -3.27
C GLN A 34 -7.97 4.33 -4.03
N HIS A 35 -6.68 4.06 -4.15
CA HIS A 35 -6.17 2.90 -4.86
C HIS A 35 -6.45 1.58 -4.13
N LEU A 36 -6.38 1.54 -2.79
CA LEU A 36 -6.79 0.38 -2.00
C LEU A 36 -8.28 0.05 -2.19
N PHE A 37 -9.15 1.07 -2.19
CA PHE A 37 -10.58 0.90 -2.44
C PHE A 37 -10.84 0.35 -3.86
N LEU A 38 -10.19 0.92 -4.88
CA LEU A 38 -10.32 0.46 -6.26
C LEU A 38 -9.77 -0.96 -6.47
N MET A 39 -8.65 -1.30 -5.83
CA MET A 39 -8.07 -2.65 -5.80
C MET A 39 -9.05 -3.67 -5.21
N ASN A 40 -9.54 -3.42 -3.99
CA ASN A 40 -10.50 -4.28 -3.29
C ASN A 40 -11.78 -4.52 -4.11
N ASN A 41 -12.38 -3.45 -4.64
CA ASN A 41 -13.62 -3.57 -5.43
C ASN A 41 -13.38 -4.23 -6.79
N THR A 42 -12.24 -3.99 -7.44
CA THR A 42 -11.90 -4.66 -8.72
C THR A 42 -11.70 -6.16 -8.52
N HIS A 43 -10.99 -6.55 -7.46
CA HIS A 43 -10.81 -7.96 -7.08
C HIS A 43 -12.14 -8.65 -6.80
N TYR A 44 -12.98 -8.05 -5.94
CA TYR A 44 -14.30 -8.57 -5.61
C TYR A 44 -15.18 -8.76 -6.86
N MET A 45 -15.21 -7.77 -7.77
CA MET A 45 -15.99 -7.87 -9.00
C MET A 45 -15.46 -8.94 -9.96
N ALA A 46 -14.13 -9.10 -10.07
CA ALA A 46 -13.52 -10.15 -10.88
C ALA A 46 -13.91 -11.54 -10.38
N GLU A 47 -13.79 -11.80 -9.08
CA GLU A 47 -14.20 -13.08 -8.47
C GLU A 47 -15.71 -13.31 -8.53
N LYS A 48 -16.56 -12.28 -8.36
CA LYS A 48 -18.02 -12.45 -8.49
C LYS A 48 -18.44 -12.81 -9.92
N VAL A 49 -17.86 -12.19 -10.95
CA VAL A 49 -18.15 -12.56 -12.34
C VAL A 49 -17.62 -13.96 -12.65
N LYS A 50 -16.37 -14.26 -12.28
CA LYS A 50 -15.72 -15.57 -12.51
C LYS A 50 -16.50 -16.75 -11.93
N ASN A 51 -17.17 -16.56 -10.80
CA ASN A 51 -17.95 -17.57 -10.09
C ASN A 51 -19.48 -17.49 -10.37
N SER A 52 -19.90 -16.86 -11.49
CA SER A 52 -21.31 -16.76 -11.90
C SER A 52 -21.50 -16.98 -13.39
N GLU A 53 -22.75 -17.17 -13.82
CA GLU A 53 -23.15 -17.33 -15.23
C GLU A 53 -22.70 -16.15 -16.11
N LEU A 54 -22.52 -14.97 -15.52
CA LEU A 54 -21.98 -13.77 -16.17
C LEU A 54 -20.58 -13.98 -16.77
N ARG A 55 -19.81 -15.00 -16.35
CA ARG A 55 -18.56 -15.37 -17.02
C ARG A 55 -18.79 -15.80 -18.47
N ALA A 56 -19.89 -16.50 -18.76
CA ALA A 56 -20.23 -16.91 -20.13
C ALA A 56 -20.63 -15.71 -21.00
N GLU A 57 -21.24 -14.68 -20.41
CA GLU A 57 -21.66 -13.46 -21.11
C GLU A 57 -20.50 -12.46 -21.33
N LEU A 58 -19.65 -12.27 -20.32
CA LEU A 58 -18.56 -11.28 -20.34
C LEU A 58 -17.24 -11.82 -20.90
N GLY A 59 -17.05 -13.14 -20.88
CA GLY A 59 -15.86 -13.83 -21.37
C GLY A 59 -14.60 -13.62 -20.53
N ASP A 60 -13.60 -14.49 -20.77
CA ASP A 60 -12.34 -14.47 -20.02
C ASP A 60 -11.48 -13.23 -20.30
N GLU A 61 -11.69 -12.53 -21.43
CA GLU A 61 -11.01 -11.26 -21.70
C GLU A 61 -11.41 -10.16 -20.70
N TRP A 62 -12.68 -10.10 -20.30
CA TRP A 62 -13.13 -9.12 -19.31
C TRP A 62 -12.47 -9.35 -17.94
N ILE A 63 -12.32 -10.62 -17.55
CA ILE A 63 -11.63 -11.03 -16.31
C ILE A 63 -10.16 -10.64 -16.39
N ARG A 64 -9.47 -10.96 -17.49
CA ARG A 64 -8.08 -10.55 -17.75
C ARG A 64 -7.90 -9.02 -17.63
N LYS A 65 -8.86 -8.24 -18.15
CA LYS A 65 -8.87 -6.78 -18.05
C LYS A 65 -9.12 -6.26 -16.63
N GLN A 66 -9.91 -6.95 -15.80
CA GLN A 66 -10.05 -6.57 -14.39
C GLN A 66 -8.79 -6.92 -13.60
N ASN A 67 -8.19 -8.09 -13.84
CA ASN A 67 -6.94 -8.49 -13.18
C ASN A 67 -5.80 -7.50 -13.49
N TRP A 68 -5.70 -7.00 -14.72
CA TRP A 68 -4.74 -5.95 -15.07
C TRP A 68 -5.01 -4.63 -14.31
N LYS A 69 -6.28 -4.18 -14.22
CA LYS A 69 -6.65 -3.00 -13.43
C LYS A 69 -6.33 -3.17 -11.95
N PHE A 70 -6.63 -4.35 -11.40
CA PHE A 70 -6.30 -4.71 -10.03
C PHE A 70 -4.80 -4.57 -9.74
N GLN A 71 -3.94 -5.12 -10.61
CA GLN A 71 -2.48 -4.97 -10.51
C GLN A 71 -2.05 -3.50 -10.60
N GLN A 72 -2.63 -2.72 -11.52
CA GLN A 72 -2.35 -1.28 -11.63
C GLN A 72 -2.72 -0.52 -10.36
N HIS A 73 -3.85 -0.85 -9.70
CA HIS A 73 -4.25 -0.24 -8.44
C HIS A 73 -3.34 -0.65 -7.29
N ALA A 74 -2.91 -1.91 -7.21
CA ALA A 74 -1.92 -2.36 -6.23
C ALA A 74 -0.57 -1.61 -6.39
N MET A 75 -0.06 -1.52 -7.62
CA MET A 75 1.16 -0.76 -7.93
C MET A 75 1.04 0.72 -7.59
N ASN A 76 -0.10 1.35 -7.87
CA ASN A 76 -0.30 2.77 -7.55
C ASN A 76 -0.47 3.00 -6.04
N TYR A 77 -1.16 2.11 -5.30
CA TYR A 77 -1.20 2.13 -3.83
C TYR A 77 0.23 2.06 -3.25
N GLU A 78 1.03 1.09 -3.70
CA GLU A 78 2.40 0.93 -3.22
C GLU A 78 3.23 2.19 -3.53
N ARG A 79 3.04 2.76 -4.72
CA ARG A 79 3.73 3.98 -5.14
C ARG A 79 3.36 5.16 -4.24
N ALA A 80 2.07 5.42 -4.05
CA ALA A 80 1.55 6.55 -3.28
C ALA A 80 1.91 6.47 -1.79
N THR A 81 1.90 5.27 -1.20
CA THR A 81 2.31 5.08 0.22
C THR A 81 3.82 5.11 0.39
N TRP A 82 4.56 4.27 -0.34
CA TRP A 82 5.91 3.89 0.07
C TRP A 82 7.03 4.62 -0.68
N SER A 83 6.78 5.22 -1.86
CA SER A 83 7.89 5.77 -2.67
C SER A 83 8.67 6.89 -1.97
N SER A 84 7.97 7.82 -1.32
CA SER A 84 8.57 8.92 -0.56
C SER A 84 9.32 8.42 0.67
N ILE A 85 8.77 7.42 1.36
CA ILE A 85 9.34 6.81 2.57
C ILE A 85 10.62 6.03 2.23
N LEU A 86 10.61 5.26 1.13
CA LEU A 86 11.76 4.50 0.66
C LEU A 86 12.86 5.40 0.09
N ALA A 87 12.51 6.55 -0.49
CA ALA A 87 13.50 7.53 -0.96
C ALA A 87 14.39 8.07 0.18
N LEU A 88 13.89 8.15 1.42
CA LEU A 88 14.69 8.52 2.60
C LEU A 88 15.82 7.51 2.89
N LEU A 89 15.63 6.26 2.47
CA LEU A 89 16.57 5.14 2.62
C LEU A 89 17.46 4.93 1.38
N MET A 90 17.40 5.80 0.38
CA MET A 90 18.32 5.80 -0.76
C MET A 90 19.50 6.75 -0.52
N ASP A 91 20.65 6.46 -1.14
CA ASP A 91 21.84 7.32 -1.05
C ASP A 91 21.79 8.58 -1.93
N GLU A 92 20.69 8.76 -2.68
CA GLU A 92 20.47 9.97 -3.48
C GLU A 92 20.50 11.21 -2.56
N GLY A 93 21.36 12.17 -2.91
CA GLY A 93 21.64 13.35 -2.08
C GLY A 93 22.67 13.17 -0.95
N ILE A 94 23.33 12.02 -0.82
CA ILE A 94 24.47 11.81 0.13
C ILE A 94 25.83 11.92 -0.60
N GLN A 95 25.88 12.59 -1.75
CA GLN A 95 27.14 12.78 -2.50
C GLN A 95 27.91 13.99 -1.93
N ASN A 96 29.15 13.75 -1.50
CA ASN A 96 30.07 14.74 -0.90
C ASN A 96 29.51 15.53 0.31
N PRO A 97 29.26 14.89 1.47
CA PRO A 97 28.78 15.56 2.70
C PRO A 97 29.78 16.53 3.36
N GLY A 98 30.95 16.80 2.75
CA GLY A 98 31.99 17.70 3.25
C GLY A 98 32.76 17.22 4.49
N SER A 99 32.11 16.51 5.41
CA SER A 99 32.74 15.87 6.57
C SER A 99 31.94 14.68 7.10
N ASN A 100 32.62 13.81 7.85
CA ASN A 100 31.98 12.69 8.56
C ASN A 100 30.95 13.14 9.61
N ALA A 101 31.10 14.34 10.21
CA ALA A 101 30.14 14.84 11.18
C ALA A 101 28.80 15.22 10.52
N ILE A 102 28.86 15.92 9.38
CA ILE A 102 27.68 16.29 8.58
C ILE A 102 26.96 15.04 8.06
N LEU A 103 27.71 14.06 7.54
CA LEU A 103 27.16 12.77 7.12
C LEU A 103 26.35 12.09 8.24
N ARG A 104 26.89 12.03 9.46
CA ARG A 104 26.20 11.44 10.61
C ARG A 104 24.90 12.16 10.97
N THR A 105 24.87 13.49 10.86
CA THR A 105 23.65 14.29 11.07
C THR A 105 22.59 13.97 10.01
N ILE A 106 22.95 14.00 8.72
CA ILE A 106 22.01 13.72 7.61
C ILE A 106 21.42 12.32 7.72
N LEU A 107 22.24 11.31 8.02
CA LEU A 107 21.78 9.92 8.18
C LEU A 107 20.80 9.75 9.35
N LYS A 108 21.08 10.43 10.48
CA LYS A 108 20.19 10.45 11.64
C LYS A 108 18.85 11.11 11.31
N GLU A 109 18.87 12.26 10.64
CA GLU A 109 17.66 12.99 10.25
C GLU A 109 16.80 12.17 9.28
N ARG A 110 17.41 11.54 8.27
CA ARG A 110 16.71 10.62 7.34
C ARG A 110 16.03 9.46 8.07
N LEU A 111 16.72 8.80 9.02
CA LEU A 111 16.13 7.76 9.84
C LEU A 111 14.97 8.27 10.70
N GLN A 112 15.11 9.45 11.31
CA GLN A 112 14.07 10.03 12.15
C GLN A 112 12.80 10.35 11.33
N ILE A 113 12.96 10.91 10.13
CA ILE A 113 11.85 11.18 9.21
C ILE A 113 11.23 9.86 8.72
N PHE A 114 12.04 8.85 8.42
CA PHE A 114 11.57 7.51 8.04
C PHE A 114 10.69 6.90 9.14
N TYR A 115 11.12 6.93 10.41
CA TYR A 115 10.33 6.38 11.52
C TYR A 115 9.01 7.13 11.71
N LEU A 116 9.00 8.45 11.60
CA LEU A 116 7.76 9.24 11.70
C LEU A 116 6.77 8.91 10.57
N ALA A 117 7.25 8.83 9.33
CA ALA A 117 6.41 8.49 8.18
C ALA A 117 5.91 7.03 8.24
N PHE A 118 6.76 6.10 8.68
CA PHE A 118 6.36 4.71 8.92
C PHE A 118 5.29 4.59 10.01
N GLU A 119 5.42 5.34 11.11
CA GLU A 119 4.44 5.37 12.20
C GLU A 119 3.09 5.95 11.76
N GLU A 120 3.09 6.98 10.91
CA GLU A 120 1.88 7.56 10.32
C GLU A 120 1.18 6.59 9.35
N VAL A 121 1.94 5.93 8.48
CA VAL A 121 1.42 4.89 7.58
C VAL A 121 0.86 3.71 8.37
N TYR A 122 1.61 3.17 9.33
CA TYR A 122 1.13 2.08 10.21
C TYR A 122 -0.16 2.46 10.93
N LYS A 123 -0.21 3.66 11.52
CA LYS A 123 -1.41 4.17 12.21
C LYS A 123 -2.60 4.33 11.26
N SER A 124 -2.39 4.70 10.01
CA SER A 124 -3.48 4.87 9.05
C SER A 124 -3.95 3.52 8.52
N GLN A 125 -3.02 2.68 8.06
CA GLN A 125 -3.31 1.47 7.28
C GLN A 125 -3.69 0.26 8.13
N THR A 126 -3.38 0.22 9.44
CA THR A 126 -3.96 -0.76 10.36
C THR A 126 -5.47 -0.58 10.54
N GLY A 127 -5.97 0.67 10.43
CA GLY A 127 -7.40 0.99 10.43
C GLY A 127 -8.12 0.74 9.09
N TRP A 128 -7.38 0.43 8.02
CA TRP A 128 -7.97 0.07 6.72
C TRP A 128 -8.31 -1.43 6.69
N VAL A 129 -9.15 -1.87 5.75
CA VAL A 129 -9.58 -3.27 5.62
C VAL A 129 -9.35 -3.76 4.20
N ILE A 130 -8.70 -4.91 4.07
CA ILE A 130 -8.77 -5.76 2.88
C ILE A 130 -9.57 -7.01 3.29
N PRO A 131 -10.81 -7.21 2.78
CA PRO A 131 -11.65 -8.35 3.18
C PRO A 131 -11.13 -9.70 2.70
N ASP A 132 -10.44 -9.73 1.56
CA ASP A 132 -9.86 -10.94 1.00
C ASP A 132 -8.53 -11.28 1.70
N SER A 133 -8.48 -12.44 2.33
CA SER A 133 -7.34 -12.84 3.16
C SER A 133 -6.06 -13.14 2.36
N GLN A 134 -6.18 -13.66 1.14
CA GLN A 134 -5.01 -13.95 0.29
C GLN A 134 -4.43 -12.65 -0.25
N LEU A 135 -5.28 -11.78 -0.80
CA LEU A 135 -4.90 -10.45 -1.26
C LEU A 135 -4.20 -9.63 -0.16
N ARG A 136 -4.76 -9.67 1.05
CA ARG A 136 -4.17 -8.98 2.20
C ARG A 136 -2.76 -9.49 2.50
N GLU A 137 -2.57 -10.80 2.50
CA GLU A 137 -1.29 -11.41 2.84
C GLU A 137 -0.25 -11.20 1.73
N ASP A 138 -0.63 -11.35 0.46
CA ASP A 138 0.24 -11.06 -0.69
C ASP A 138 0.75 -9.61 -0.66
N LEU A 139 -0.13 -8.64 -0.31
CA LEU A 139 0.25 -7.24 -0.22
C LEU A 139 1.15 -6.95 1.00
N ARG A 140 0.89 -7.58 2.14
CA ARG A 140 1.75 -7.51 3.34
C ARG A 140 3.15 -8.06 3.04
N ILE A 141 3.24 -9.21 2.37
CA ILE A 141 4.51 -9.83 1.96
C ILE A 141 5.26 -8.95 0.97
N SER A 142 4.60 -8.48 -0.11
CA SER A 142 5.19 -7.57 -1.10
C SER A 142 5.75 -6.30 -0.46
N THR A 143 4.96 -5.67 0.42
CA THR A 143 5.35 -4.46 1.13
C THR A 143 6.52 -4.72 2.07
N SER A 144 6.45 -5.79 2.86
CA SER A 144 7.51 -6.19 3.80
C SER A 144 8.83 -6.43 3.09
N LEU A 145 8.84 -7.20 2.01
CA LEU A 145 10.05 -7.45 1.23
C LEU A 145 10.71 -6.15 0.75
N LYS A 146 9.92 -5.20 0.23
CA LYS A 146 10.42 -3.91 -0.26
C LYS A 146 10.97 -3.02 0.85
N VAL A 147 10.19 -2.80 1.92
CA VAL A 147 10.55 -1.92 3.03
C VAL A 147 11.74 -2.48 3.81
N ILE A 148 11.72 -3.77 4.15
CA ILE A 148 12.79 -4.39 4.93
C ILE A 148 14.08 -4.52 4.13
N GLN A 149 14.02 -4.80 2.82
CA GLN A 149 15.22 -4.79 1.98
C GLN A 149 15.87 -3.41 1.91
N ALA A 150 15.08 -2.34 1.70
CA ALA A 150 15.60 -0.98 1.70
C ALA A 150 16.21 -0.61 3.06
N TYR A 151 15.51 -0.91 4.16
CA TYR A 151 15.97 -0.59 5.51
C TYR A 151 17.25 -1.33 5.89
N ARG A 152 17.33 -2.66 5.68
CA ARG A 152 18.54 -3.46 5.93
C ARG A 152 19.71 -2.98 5.06
N THR A 153 19.47 -2.61 3.80
CA THR A 153 20.51 -2.08 2.90
C THR A 153 21.06 -0.74 3.40
N PHE A 154 20.19 0.19 3.79
CA PHE A 154 20.57 1.51 4.28
C PHE A 154 21.35 1.42 5.61
N VAL A 155 20.81 0.71 6.61
CA VAL A 155 21.46 0.56 7.93
C VAL A 155 22.79 -0.19 7.80
N GLY A 156 22.85 -1.27 7.01
CA GLY A 156 24.08 -2.04 6.81
C GLY A 156 25.18 -1.22 6.13
N ARG A 157 24.84 -0.40 5.12
CA ARG A 157 25.78 0.48 4.43
C ARG A 157 26.34 1.58 5.34
N HIS A 158 25.51 2.11 6.24
CA HIS A 158 25.83 3.27 7.06
C HIS A 158 26.15 2.93 8.53
N ILE A 159 26.37 1.66 8.86
CA ILE A 159 26.56 1.15 10.23
C ILE A 159 27.71 1.84 10.99
N ASN A 160 28.81 2.20 10.30
CA ASN A 160 29.96 2.90 10.89
C ASN A 160 29.70 4.41 11.17
N HIS A 161 28.56 4.92 10.69
CA HIS A 161 28.14 6.32 10.81
C HIS A 161 26.90 6.44 11.72
N ILE A 162 26.01 5.44 11.72
CA ILE A 162 24.82 5.38 12.58
C ILE A 162 25.17 4.69 13.90
N SER A 163 25.23 5.45 15.00
CA SER A 163 25.31 4.86 16.33
C SER A 163 23.99 4.16 16.69
N GLU A 164 24.07 2.97 17.26
CA GLU A 164 22.94 2.08 17.65
C GLU A 164 21.80 2.81 18.39
N LYS A 165 22.11 3.80 19.23
CA LYS A 165 21.13 4.61 19.96
C LYS A 165 20.15 5.42 19.07
N HIS A 166 20.40 5.50 17.77
CA HIS A 166 19.50 6.13 16.80
C HIS A 166 18.62 5.11 16.05
N ILE A 167 18.83 3.81 16.24
CA ILE A 167 18.00 2.75 15.69
C ILE A 167 16.81 2.54 16.63
N LYS A 168 15.63 3.04 16.23
CA LYS A 168 14.40 2.96 17.04
C LYS A 168 13.72 1.60 16.96
N TYR A 169 13.80 0.98 15.78
CA TYR A 169 13.21 -0.32 15.46
C TYR A 169 14.26 -1.16 14.73
N THR A 170 14.31 -2.45 15.05
CA THR A 170 15.05 -3.44 14.24
C THR A 170 14.32 -3.69 12.92
N ALA A 171 15.00 -4.37 11.98
CA ALA A 171 14.36 -4.81 10.75
C ALA A 171 13.18 -5.78 11.01
N ASP A 172 13.25 -6.54 12.09
CA ASP A 172 12.27 -7.57 12.41
C ASP A 172 11.05 -6.94 13.13
N ASP A 173 11.26 -5.95 14.01
CA ASP A 173 10.17 -5.11 14.56
C ASP A 173 9.34 -4.47 13.43
N LEU A 174 10.02 -3.87 12.43
CA LEU A 174 9.35 -3.25 11.29
C LEU A 174 8.58 -4.29 10.46
N GLN A 175 9.09 -5.51 10.35
CA GLN A 175 8.44 -6.59 9.61
C GLN A 175 7.15 -7.03 10.31
N ASP A 176 7.19 -7.24 11.62
CA ASP A 176 6.01 -7.58 12.42
C ASP A 176 4.93 -6.50 12.34
N TYR A 177 5.31 -5.21 12.36
CA TYR A 177 4.37 -4.11 12.16
C TYR A 177 3.74 -4.11 10.76
N LEU A 178 4.48 -4.46 9.71
CA LEU A 178 3.93 -4.56 8.35
C LEU A 178 2.93 -5.73 8.20
N PHE A 179 3.09 -6.80 8.97
CA PHE A 179 2.10 -7.88 9.02
C PHE A 179 0.80 -7.53 9.76
N HIS A 180 0.73 -6.42 10.51
CA HIS A 180 -0.52 -5.95 11.12
C HIS A 180 -1.41 -5.08 10.20
N LEU A 181 -0.94 -4.72 9.00
CA LEU A 181 -1.68 -3.82 8.12
C LEU A 181 -3.00 -4.44 7.64
N PHE A 182 -3.99 -3.58 7.37
CA PHE A 182 -5.29 -3.92 6.76
C PHE A 182 -6.23 -4.82 7.59
N GLU A 183 -6.15 -4.76 8.93
CA GLU A 183 -6.99 -5.54 9.85
C GLU A 183 -8.30 -4.83 10.24
N GLY A 184 -8.43 -3.52 9.99
CA GLY A 184 -9.56 -2.70 10.41
C GLY A 184 -9.51 -2.24 11.87
N SER A 185 -8.51 -2.68 12.63
CA SER A 185 -8.23 -2.20 13.99
C SER A 185 -7.13 -1.16 13.95
N GLN A 186 -7.47 0.12 14.15
CA GLN A 186 -6.46 1.18 14.16
C GLN A 186 -5.51 1.00 15.36
N LYS A 187 -4.24 0.66 15.08
CA LYS A 187 -3.18 0.53 16.07
C LYS A 187 -2.31 1.80 16.03
N SER A 188 -1.57 2.07 17.10
CA SER A 188 -0.53 3.10 17.09
C SER A 188 0.73 2.54 17.73
N LEU A 189 1.89 2.88 17.15
CA LEU A 189 3.18 2.62 17.78
C LEU A 189 3.38 3.70 18.85
N HIS A 190 2.74 3.51 20.01
CA HIS A 190 2.90 4.44 21.10
C HIS A 190 4.36 4.42 21.55
N GLY A 191 5.02 5.58 21.42
CA GLY A 191 6.47 5.65 21.50
C GLY A 191 6.99 5.13 22.83
N PHE A 192 7.67 3.99 22.79
CA PHE A 192 8.61 3.59 23.83
C PHE A 192 9.80 4.56 23.83
N TYR A 193 9.58 5.74 24.39
CA TYR A 193 10.65 6.54 24.96
C TYR A 193 11.24 5.73 26.13
N LYS A 194 12.17 4.82 25.83
CA LYS A 194 13.05 4.27 26.85
C LYS A 194 13.83 5.46 27.43
N LYS A 195 13.55 5.75 28.71
CA LYS A 195 14.33 6.65 29.56
C LYS A 195 15.78 6.16 29.65
#